data_AF-A0AA96VXU9-F1
#
_entry.id   AF-A0AA96VXU9-F1
#
_cell.length_a   1.000
_cell.length_b   1.000
_cell.length_c   1.000
_cell.angle_alpha   90.00
_cell.angle_beta   90.00
_cell.angle_gamma   90.00
#
_symmetry.space_group_name_H-M   'P 1'
#
loop_
_entity.id
_entity.type
_entity.pdbx_description
1 polymer ?
#
loop_
_entity_poly.entity_id
_entity_poly.type
_entity_poly.pdbx_seq_one_letter_code
_entity_poly.pdbx_strand_id
1 'polypeptide(L)'
;MSLLVVGLSHRSAPVSVLERAALSLDAQIKLLQDTVAAEPAAEASVLATCNRIELYADVDKFHAGVAELSTLLAQHSGVGLDEITPYLYVHYEDRAVHHLFSVACGLDSMVVGEGQILGQIKDSLARAQELHTAGRLLNDLFQQSLRVGKRAHSETGIDRAGQSLVTFGLEQFTAGTDVASWARGKRAVVIGAGSMSSLAAATLARAGVGEIVIANRTYDRAERLAQLLEEQYGQRPAEQGATDVLARAVPMESVPDELTRADVAISCTGATGLVLTAEMVAAAVEGRVPEGTLPAEAEPRTDDVRPAVPPTSVGSDDDCPLDLPAVQGGGFSVLGEAAVAGMDAATLEQHAAWVDNATVDRRASRRTPERETARTLDAEAELIAALVATVAVTGRITELRRPEPVVDVPRPAPVLALLDLAMPRDIDAAAHRLAGVRLVDIESLAEVSADAPMASDVDMVRRIVSDEVAAFGAAQRAAHITPTVVALRAMAADVVAGEIARLEGRLPGLDDKHRGEITQTVRRVVDKLLHAPTVRVKQLAAEPGGAGYADALRTLFDLDQETVAAVSRAEDSSSSKNDAENRGRS
;
A
#
# COMPACT_ATOMS: atom_id res chain seq x y z
N MET A 1 9.36 -22.78 2.09
CA MET A 1 8.24 -22.06 1.47
C MET A 1 7.41 -21.41 2.56
N SER A 2 7.77 -20.17 2.84
CA SER A 2 7.14 -19.27 3.78
C SER A 2 6.84 -17.97 3.05
N LEU A 3 5.68 -17.39 3.33
CA LEU A 3 5.26 -16.12 2.75
C LEU A 3 6.12 -14.97 3.26
N LEU A 4 6.61 -14.13 2.35
CA LEU A 4 7.39 -12.94 2.64
C LEU A 4 6.82 -11.75 1.87
N VAL A 5 6.75 -10.60 2.54
CA VAL A 5 6.39 -9.32 1.95
C VAL A 5 7.50 -8.34 2.23
N VAL A 6 8.02 -7.74 1.17
CA VAL A 6 8.94 -6.61 1.25
C VAL A 6 8.28 -5.45 0.53
N GLY A 7 8.19 -4.30 1.18
CA GLY A 7 7.54 -3.16 0.57
C GLY A 7 7.78 -1.86 1.30
N LEU A 8 7.28 -0.79 0.70
CA LEU A 8 7.23 0.55 1.25
C LEU A 8 5.82 1.11 1.08
N SER A 9 5.41 1.99 1.99
CA SER A 9 4.09 2.61 1.96
C SER A 9 4.16 4.05 2.45
N HIS A 10 3.08 4.81 2.30
CA HIS A 10 2.96 6.17 2.83
C HIS A 10 3.18 6.27 4.36
N ARG A 11 3.10 5.15 5.10
CA ARG A 11 3.40 5.13 6.54
C ARG A 11 4.89 4.95 6.84
N SER A 12 5.64 4.34 5.93
CA SER A 12 7.06 4.04 6.12
C SER A 12 7.99 4.96 5.33
N ALA A 13 7.55 5.51 4.20
CA ALA A 13 8.33 6.35 3.31
C ALA A 13 7.63 7.69 3.06
N PRO A 14 8.36 8.81 2.92
CA PRO A 14 7.80 10.07 2.45
C PRO A 14 7.33 9.94 1.00
N VAL A 15 6.35 10.77 0.61
CA VAL A 15 5.73 10.73 -0.73
C VAL A 15 6.75 10.92 -1.84
N SER A 16 7.78 11.76 -1.64
CA SER A 16 8.87 11.96 -2.61
C SER A 16 9.67 10.70 -2.94
N VAL A 17 9.83 9.79 -1.97
CA VAL A 17 10.48 8.48 -2.19
C VAL A 17 9.53 7.54 -2.91
N LEU A 18 8.23 7.53 -2.55
CA LEU A 18 7.22 6.71 -3.22
C LEU A 18 7.02 7.10 -4.69
N GLU A 19 7.00 8.39 -5.00
CA GLU A 19 6.90 8.91 -6.37
C GLU A 19 8.07 8.44 -7.23
N ARG A 20 9.29 8.52 -6.70
CA ARG A 20 10.49 8.05 -7.40
C ARG A 20 10.52 6.53 -7.53
N ALA A 21 9.99 5.82 -6.53
CA ALA A 21 9.95 4.38 -6.53
C ALA A 21 8.79 3.81 -7.37
N ALA A 22 7.83 4.64 -7.80
CA ALA A 22 6.62 4.23 -8.50
C ALA A 22 6.94 3.39 -9.74
N LEU A 23 6.39 2.16 -9.77
CA LEU A 23 6.67 1.20 -10.84
C LEU A 23 5.72 1.40 -12.02
N SER A 24 6.27 1.61 -13.21
CA SER A 24 5.51 1.51 -14.46
C SER A 24 5.00 0.08 -14.66
N LEU A 25 3.98 -0.09 -15.50
CA LEU A 25 3.42 -1.42 -15.77
C LEU A 25 4.47 -2.39 -16.33
N ASP A 26 5.35 -1.92 -17.21
CA ASP A 26 6.45 -2.71 -17.76
C ASP A 26 7.49 -3.08 -16.68
N ALA A 27 7.78 -2.17 -15.75
CA ALA A 27 8.68 -2.45 -14.62
C ALA A 27 8.07 -3.48 -13.66
N GLN A 28 6.76 -3.42 -13.41
CA GLN A 28 6.05 -4.42 -12.59
C GLN A 28 6.12 -5.81 -13.23
N ILE A 29 5.95 -5.92 -14.55
CA ILE A 29 6.05 -7.20 -15.27
C ILE A 29 7.46 -7.77 -15.15
N LYS A 30 8.49 -6.96 -15.40
CA LYS A 30 9.90 -7.39 -15.30
C LYS A 30 10.27 -7.80 -13.88
N LEU A 31 9.87 -7.01 -12.88
CA LEU A 31 10.09 -7.33 -11.46
C LEU A 31 9.53 -8.70 -11.10
N LEU A 32 8.30 -9.02 -11.52
CA LEU A 32 7.67 -10.32 -11.28
C LEU A 32 8.43 -11.47 -11.94
N GLN A 33 8.84 -11.30 -13.20
CA GLN A 33 9.60 -12.30 -13.94
C GLN A 33 10.97 -12.55 -13.33
N ASP A 34 11.70 -11.48 -12.97
CA ASP A 34 13.02 -11.58 -12.34
C ASP A 34 12.92 -12.19 -10.94
N THR A 35 11.85 -11.90 -10.20
CA THR A 35 11.63 -12.48 -8.86
C THR A 35 11.47 -14.00 -8.93
N VAL A 36 10.63 -14.52 -9.84
CA VAL A 36 10.42 -15.97 -9.99
C VAL A 36 11.63 -16.66 -10.65
N ALA A 37 12.44 -15.93 -11.42
CA ALA A 37 13.69 -16.44 -11.96
C ALA A 37 14.81 -16.52 -10.90
N ALA A 38 14.70 -15.76 -9.80
CA ALA A 38 15.67 -15.78 -8.72
C ALA A 38 15.46 -17.01 -7.81
N GLU A 39 16.57 -17.66 -7.41
CA GLU A 39 16.53 -18.90 -6.62
C GLU A 39 15.78 -18.87 -5.28
N PRO A 40 15.55 -17.75 -4.57
CA PRO A 40 14.82 -17.82 -3.30
C PRO A 40 13.30 -17.83 -3.44
N ALA A 41 12.70 -17.48 -4.59
CA ALA A 41 11.25 -17.26 -4.70
C ALA A 41 10.56 -18.23 -5.67
N ALA A 42 9.55 -18.95 -5.19
CA ALA A 42 8.76 -19.89 -5.99
C ALA A 42 7.53 -19.23 -6.64
N GLU A 43 6.94 -18.25 -5.96
CA GLU A 43 5.78 -17.48 -6.43
C GLU A 43 6.04 -15.99 -6.13
N ALA A 44 5.48 -15.10 -6.96
CA ALA A 44 5.57 -13.65 -6.76
C ALA A 44 4.27 -12.93 -7.18
N SER A 45 3.94 -11.84 -6.47
CA SER A 45 2.89 -10.89 -6.84
C SER A 45 3.28 -9.48 -6.39
N VAL A 46 2.95 -8.46 -7.17
CA VAL A 46 3.29 -7.05 -6.90
C VAL A 46 2.02 -6.25 -6.72
N LEU A 47 1.87 -5.61 -5.57
CA LEU A 47 0.84 -4.61 -5.31
C LEU A 47 1.48 -3.22 -5.36
N ALA A 48 1.34 -2.56 -6.50
CA ALA A 48 1.80 -1.19 -6.70
C ALA A 48 0.59 -0.26 -6.83
N THR A 49 0.47 0.70 -5.92
CA THR A 49 -0.58 1.72 -5.90
C THR A 49 0.08 3.10 -5.71
N CYS A 50 -0.74 4.16 -5.64
CA CYS A 50 -0.25 5.49 -5.27
C CYS A 50 0.20 5.62 -3.81
N ASN A 51 0.02 4.61 -2.97
CA ASN A 51 0.32 4.72 -1.54
C ASN A 51 1.23 3.60 -1.02
N ARG A 52 1.58 2.64 -1.88
CA ARG A 52 2.42 1.48 -1.53
C ARG A 52 3.00 0.79 -2.74
N ILE A 53 4.15 0.16 -2.53
CA ILE A 53 4.75 -0.80 -3.44
C ILE A 53 5.15 -2.00 -2.59
N GLU A 54 4.53 -3.13 -2.85
CA GLU A 54 4.72 -4.35 -2.08
C GLU A 54 4.98 -5.52 -3.02
N LEU A 55 6.04 -6.26 -2.74
CA LEU A 55 6.37 -7.51 -3.41
C LEU A 55 6.10 -8.66 -2.44
N TYR A 56 5.08 -9.44 -2.78
CA TYR A 56 4.68 -10.67 -2.10
C TYR A 56 5.39 -11.83 -2.78
N ALA A 57 6.09 -12.66 -2.02
CA ALA A 57 6.76 -13.84 -2.54
C ALA A 57 6.66 -15.04 -1.60
N ASP A 58 6.60 -16.24 -2.16
CA ASP A 58 6.83 -17.47 -1.41
C ASP A 58 8.32 -17.81 -1.47
N VAL A 59 8.99 -17.80 -0.33
CA VAL A 59 10.45 -17.99 -0.27
C VAL A 59 10.88 -19.19 0.56
N ASP A 60 12.01 -19.78 0.19
CA ASP A 60 12.58 -20.92 0.93
C ASP A 60 13.32 -20.51 2.20
N LYS A 61 14.02 -19.37 2.16
CA LYS A 61 14.83 -18.86 3.27
C LYS A 61 14.56 -17.39 3.48
N PHE A 62 14.21 -17.03 4.72
CA PHE A 62 13.89 -15.65 5.10
C PHE A 62 14.99 -14.64 4.70
N HIS A 63 16.22 -14.81 5.19
CA HIS A 63 17.30 -13.83 4.98
C HIS A 63 17.69 -13.69 3.50
N ALA A 64 17.74 -14.80 2.76
CA ALA A 64 18.06 -14.77 1.33
C ALA A 64 16.91 -14.11 0.53
N GLY A 65 15.66 -14.41 0.88
CA GLY A 65 14.50 -13.79 0.28
C GLY A 65 14.47 -12.27 0.51
N VAL A 66 14.67 -11.81 1.75
CA VAL A 66 14.66 -10.37 2.06
C VAL A 66 15.73 -9.62 1.27
N ALA A 67 16.96 -10.14 1.24
CA ALA A 67 18.06 -9.51 0.51
C ALA A 67 17.78 -9.41 -0.99
N GLU A 68 17.30 -10.51 -1.60
CA GLU A 68 17.03 -10.56 -3.03
C GLU A 68 15.86 -9.66 -3.43
N LEU A 69 14.72 -9.77 -2.73
CA LEU A 69 13.51 -8.98 -3.00
C LEU A 69 13.77 -7.48 -2.83
N SER A 70 14.54 -7.08 -1.82
CA SER A 70 14.92 -5.67 -1.61
C SER A 70 15.79 -5.16 -2.76
N THR A 71 16.72 -5.99 -3.23
CA THR A 71 17.61 -5.67 -4.36
C THR A 71 16.81 -5.52 -5.66
N LEU A 72 15.89 -6.44 -5.94
CA LEU A 72 15.02 -6.39 -7.12
C LEU A 72 14.09 -5.17 -7.08
N LEU A 73 13.50 -4.86 -5.92
CA LEU A 73 12.70 -3.65 -5.74
C LEU A 73 13.52 -2.39 -6.02
N ALA A 74 14.73 -2.27 -5.49
CA ALA A 74 15.62 -1.14 -5.74
C ALA A 74 15.96 -0.99 -7.23
N GLN A 75 16.32 -2.10 -7.89
CA GLN A 75 16.67 -2.11 -9.31
C GLN A 75 15.51 -1.66 -10.22
N HIS A 76 14.31 -2.19 -9.99
CA HIS A 76 13.14 -1.89 -10.83
C HIS A 76 12.46 -0.56 -10.50
N SER A 77 12.61 -0.08 -9.25
CA SER A 77 12.14 1.24 -8.84
C SER A 77 13.06 2.38 -9.29
N GLY A 78 14.32 2.08 -9.61
CA GLY A 78 15.32 3.09 -9.97
C GLY A 78 15.83 3.91 -8.78
N VAL A 79 15.46 3.53 -7.55
CA VAL A 79 15.95 4.12 -6.30
C VAL A 79 17.04 3.23 -5.73
N GLY A 80 18.17 3.81 -5.30
CA GLY A 80 19.30 3.04 -4.78
C GLY A 80 18.92 2.21 -3.56
N LEU A 81 19.52 1.03 -3.41
CA LEU A 81 19.22 0.13 -2.28
C LEU A 81 19.45 0.81 -0.92
N ASP A 82 20.54 1.54 -0.77
CA ASP A 82 20.86 2.27 0.47
C ASP A 82 19.83 3.37 0.79
N GLU A 83 19.19 3.92 -0.23
CA GLU A 83 18.17 4.97 -0.08
C GLU A 83 16.79 4.39 0.28
N ILE A 84 16.41 3.24 -0.29
CA ILE A 84 15.09 2.64 -0.05
C ILE A 84 15.07 1.79 1.23
N THR A 85 16.19 1.16 1.61
CA THR A 85 16.29 0.24 2.76
C THR A 85 15.75 0.80 4.08
N PRO A 86 16.02 2.07 4.47
CA PRO A 86 15.48 2.64 5.70
C PRO A 86 13.95 2.70 5.77
N TYR A 87 13.29 2.67 4.61
CA TYR A 87 11.83 2.79 4.48
C TYR A 87 11.14 1.46 4.15
N LEU A 88 11.90 0.40 3.86
CA LEU A 88 11.36 -0.93 3.62
C LEU A 88 10.89 -1.55 4.93
N TYR A 89 9.65 -2.05 4.94
CA TYR A 89 9.18 -2.97 5.97
C TYR A 89 9.14 -4.39 5.43
N VAL A 90 9.25 -5.33 6.36
CA VAL A 90 9.24 -6.76 6.06
C VAL A 90 8.21 -7.46 6.93
N HIS A 91 7.35 -8.26 6.31
CA HIS A 91 6.41 -9.13 7.01
C HIS A 91 6.60 -10.58 6.57
N TYR A 92 6.58 -11.49 7.55
CA TYR A 92 6.85 -12.91 7.36
C TYR A 92 5.71 -13.75 7.90
N GLU A 93 5.33 -14.80 7.16
CA GLU A 93 4.28 -15.76 7.48
C GLU A 93 2.97 -15.09 7.91
N ASP A 94 2.47 -15.36 9.11
CA ASP A 94 1.19 -14.85 9.61
C ASP A 94 1.13 -13.31 9.58
N ARG A 95 2.26 -12.62 9.76
CA ARG A 95 2.30 -11.15 9.66
C ARG A 95 2.07 -10.66 8.24
N ALA A 96 2.57 -11.39 7.23
CA ALA A 96 2.34 -11.06 5.83
C ALA A 96 0.87 -11.27 5.43
N VAL A 97 0.25 -12.34 5.93
CA VAL A 97 -1.19 -12.59 5.74
C VAL A 97 -2.02 -11.49 6.41
N HIS A 98 -1.71 -11.17 7.66
CA HIS A 98 -2.36 -10.09 8.41
C HIS A 98 -2.24 -8.75 7.70
N HIS A 99 -1.06 -8.43 7.19
CA HIS A 99 -0.81 -7.21 6.42
C HIS A 99 -1.72 -7.12 5.20
N LEU A 100 -1.71 -8.13 4.33
CA LEU A 100 -2.56 -8.10 3.13
C LEU A 100 -4.06 -8.00 3.47
N PHE A 101 -4.52 -8.68 4.52
CA PHE A 101 -5.92 -8.60 4.94
C PHE A 101 -6.25 -7.21 5.50
N SER A 102 -5.33 -6.58 6.25
CA SER A 102 -5.48 -5.21 6.75
C SER A 102 -5.53 -4.19 5.61
N VAL A 103 -4.64 -4.34 4.61
CA VAL A 103 -4.64 -3.55 3.38
C VAL A 103 -5.93 -3.74 2.59
N ALA A 104 -6.40 -4.98 2.42
CA ALA A 104 -7.66 -5.27 1.71
C ALA A 104 -8.90 -4.70 2.42
N CYS A 105 -8.86 -4.57 3.74
CA CYS A 105 -9.90 -3.90 4.52
C CYS A 105 -9.78 -2.38 4.53
N GLY A 106 -8.75 -1.81 3.91
CA GLY A 106 -8.51 -0.37 3.88
C GLY A 106 -8.03 0.22 5.21
N LEU A 107 -7.57 -0.61 6.17
CA LEU A 107 -7.06 -0.14 7.47
C LEU A 107 -5.73 0.61 7.34
N ASP A 108 -4.92 0.19 6.38
CA ASP A 108 -3.64 0.82 6.07
C ASP A 108 -3.75 1.76 4.86
N SER A 109 -4.96 2.17 4.45
CA SER A 109 -5.12 3.20 3.42
C SER A 109 -4.99 4.60 4.01
N MET A 110 -4.58 5.57 3.19
CA MET A 110 -4.49 6.98 3.61
C MET A 110 -5.84 7.53 4.08
N VAL A 111 -6.91 7.15 3.37
CA VAL A 111 -8.28 7.30 3.87
C VAL A 111 -8.80 5.91 4.26
N VAL A 112 -9.06 5.75 5.55
CA VAL A 112 -9.49 4.47 6.11
C VAL A 112 -10.85 4.07 5.53
N GLY A 113 -10.95 2.84 5.01
CA GLY A 113 -12.18 2.32 4.40
C GLY A 113 -12.37 2.64 2.92
N GLU A 114 -11.35 3.16 2.23
CA GLU A 114 -11.41 3.34 0.79
C GLU A 114 -11.54 1.99 0.05
N GLY A 115 -12.68 1.78 -0.62
CA GLY A 115 -12.97 0.52 -1.33
C GLY A 115 -12.16 0.28 -2.62
N GLN A 116 -11.31 1.20 -3.06
CA GLN A 116 -10.53 1.07 -4.29
C GLN A 116 -9.42 0.02 -4.20
N ILE A 117 -8.86 -0.16 -3.00
CA ILE A 117 -7.77 -1.10 -2.76
C ILE A 117 -8.17 -2.54 -3.13
N LEU A 118 -9.43 -2.91 -2.96
CA LEU A 118 -9.96 -4.21 -3.39
C LEU A 118 -9.85 -4.41 -4.90
N GLY A 119 -10.11 -3.37 -5.69
CA GLY A 119 -9.92 -3.40 -7.14
C GLY A 119 -8.45 -3.58 -7.51
N GLN A 120 -7.57 -2.82 -6.86
CA GLN A 120 -6.12 -2.88 -7.10
C GLN A 120 -5.50 -4.24 -6.73
N ILE A 121 -5.94 -4.85 -5.63
CA ILE A 121 -5.54 -6.22 -5.23
C ILE A 121 -6.02 -7.23 -6.27
N LYS A 122 -7.26 -7.09 -6.75
CA LYS A 122 -7.81 -7.97 -7.80
C LYS A 122 -7.01 -7.87 -9.10
N ASP A 123 -6.65 -6.65 -9.51
CA ASP A 123 -5.88 -6.41 -10.74
C ASP A 123 -4.44 -6.92 -10.60
N SER A 124 -3.82 -6.75 -9.43
CA SER A 124 -2.52 -7.31 -9.08
C SER A 124 -2.52 -8.85 -9.20
N LEU A 125 -3.52 -9.51 -8.61
CA LEU A 125 -3.67 -10.96 -8.73
C LEU A 125 -3.90 -11.40 -10.18
N ALA A 126 -4.77 -10.72 -10.91
CA ALA A 126 -5.04 -11.05 -12.32
C ALA A 126 -3.75 -10.99 -13.16
N ARG A 127 -2.92 -9.95 -12.96
CA ARG A 127 -1.63 -9.83 -13.63
C ARG A 127 -0.66 -10.95 -13.24
N ALA A 128 -0.55 -11.26 -11.95
CA ALA A 128 0.34 -12.33 -11.49
C ALA A 128 -0.09 -13.70 -12.06
N GLN A 129 -1.40 -13.94 -12.22
CA GLN A 129 -1.95 -15.13 -12.85
C GLN A 129 -1.72 -15.17 -14.37
N GLU A 130 -1.85 -14.04 -15.07
CA GLU A 130 -1.56 -13.94 -16.51
C GLU A 130 -0.08 -14.19 -16.82
N LEU A 131 0.82 -13.74 -15.93
CA LEU A 131 2.26 -13.95 -16.05
C LEU A 131 2.73 -15.30 -15.50
N HIS A 132 1.83 -16.11 -14.95
CA HIS A 132 2.15 -17.38 -14.28
C HIS A 132 3.20 -17.23 -13.15
N THR A 133 3.14 -16.13 -12.42
CA THR A 133 4.03 -15.83 -11.28
C THR A 133 3.35 -16.07 -9.94
N ALA A 134 2.02 -15.98 -9.86
CA ALA A 134 1.26 -16.45 -8.71
C ALA A 134 0.96 -17.95 -8.85
N GLY A 135 1.44 -18.75 -7.92
CA GLY A 135 1.06 -20.16 -7.79
C GLY A 135 -0.13 -20.32 -6.86
N ARG A 136 -0.19 -21.45 -6.16
CA ARG A 136 -1.35 -21.80 -5.33
C ARG A 136 -1.42 -20.93 -4.08
N LEU A 137 -0.28 -20.69 -3.43
CA LEU A 137 -0.24 -19.99 -2.15
C LEU A 137 -0.71 -18.54 -2.32
N LEU A 138 -0.13 -17.81 -3.27
CA LEU A 138 -0.49 -16.41 -3.50
C LEU A 138 -1.91 -16.27 -4.07
N ASN A 139 -2.37 -17.21 -4.89
CA ASN A 139 -3.74 -17.17 -5.41
C ASN A 139 -4.76 -17.35 -4.28
N ASP A 140 -4.59 -18.36 -3.43
CA ASP A 140 -5.49 -18.60 -2.28
C ASP A 140 -5.48 -17.40 -1.32
N LEU A 141 -4.30 -16.84 -1.05
CA LEU A 141 -4.11 -15.68 -0.18
C LEU A 141 -4.83 -14.43 -0.71
N PHE A 142 -4.62 -14.04 -1.97
CA PHE A 142 -5.23 -12.84 -2.55
C PHE A 142 -6.75 -13.03 -2.75
N GLN A 143 -7.22 -14.23 -3.10
CA GLN A 143 -8.66 -14.49 -3.17
C GLN A 143 -9.32 -14.40 -1.78
N GLN A 144 -8.65 -14.91 -0.74
CA GLN A 144 -9.13 -14.76 0.62
C GLN A 144 -9.13 -13.29 1.05
N SER A 145 -8.08 -12.52 0.77
CA SER A 145 -8.02 -11.10 1.14
C SER A 145 -9.16 -10.30 0.51
N LEU A 146 -9.51 -10.58 -0.76
CA LEU A 146 -10.67 -9.98 -1.43
C LEU A 146 -12.00 -10.34 -0.76
N ARG A 147 -12.16 -11.56 -0.26
CA ARG A 147 -13.36 -11.98 0.51
C ARG A 147 -13.42 -11.29 1.86
N VAL A 148 -12.30 -11.25 2.59
CA VAL A 148 -12.18 -10.62 3.90
C VAL A 148 -12.47 -9.12 3.82
N GLY A 149 -11.88 -8.41 2.86
CA GLY A 149 -12.12 -6.99 2.69
C GLY A 149 -13.58 -6.69 2.31
N LYS A 150 -14.20 -7.45 1.40
CA LYS A 150 -15.65 -7.30 1.09
C LYS A 150 -16.52 -7.53 2.31
N ARG A 151 -16.19 -8.55 3.11
CA ARG A 151 -16.89 -8.87 4.36
C ARG A 151 -16.79 -7.70 5.35
N ALA A 152 -15.59 -7.17 5.57
CA ALA A 152 -15.37 -6.02 6.46
C ALA A 152 -16.17 -4.78 6.03
N HIS A 153 -16.18 -4.45 4.74
CA HIS A 153 -16.96 -3.32 4.21
C HIS A 153 -18.49 -3.54 4.38
N SER A 154 -18.96 -4.79 4.25
CA SER A 154 -20.39 -5.13 4.42
C SER A 154 -20.86 -5.26 5.87
N GLU A 155 -20.00 -5.72 6.78
CA GLU A 155 -20.35 -6.03 8.17
C GLU A 155 -20.02 -4.88 9.14
N THR A 156 -19.26 -3.87 8.71
CA THR A 156 -18.81 -2.76 9.57
C THR A 156 -19.20 -1.39 9.02
N GLY A 157 -19.06 -0.35 9.84
CA GLY A 157 -19.27 1.04 9.44
C GLY A 157 -18.12 1.66 8.62
N ILE A 158 -17.09 0.88 8.26
CA ILE A 158 -15.86 1.41 7.65
C ILE A 158 -16.09 2.07 6.27
N ASP A 159 -17.20 1.76 5.59
CA ASP A 159 -17.57 2.44 4.34
C ASP A 159 -18.08 3.88 4.58
N ARG A 160 -18.67 4.14 5.75
CA ARG A 160 -19.08 5.50 6.15
C ARG A 160 -17.88 6.32 6.61
N ALA A 161 -16.84 5.65 7.09
CA ALA A 161 -15.52 6.20 7.38
C ALA A 161 -14.78 6.59 6.10
N GLY A 162 -14.83 5.71 5.09
CA GLY A 162 -14.18 5.85 3.81
C GLY A 162 -14.95 6.77 2.85
N GLN A 163 -15.02 8.06 3.17
CA GLN A 163 -15.25 9.02 2.10
C GLN A 163 -14.17 8.81 1.02
N SER A 164 -14.55 8.85 -0.28
CA SER A 164 -13.55 8.81 -1.35
C SER A 164 -12.47 9.87 -1.10
N LEU A 165 -11.19 9.56 -1.39
CA LEU A 165 -10.10 10.54 -1.40
C LEU A 165 -10.49 11.83 -2.13
N VAL A 166 -11.33 11.70 -3.17
CA VAL A 166 -11.87 12.85 -3.90
C VAL A 166 -12.79 13.70 -3.02
N THR A 167 -13.74 13.09 -2.30
CA THR A 167 -14.68 13.84 -1.44
C THR A 167 -13.91 14.52 -0.31
N PHE A 168 -13.01 13.79 0.34
CA PHE A 168 -12.17 14.35 1.40
C PHE A 168 -11.28 15.49 0.89
N GLY A 169 -10.75 15.36 -0.34
CA GLY A 169 -10.01 16.43 -1.00
C GLY A 169 -10.87 17.65 -1.32
N LEU A 170 -12.13 17.46 -1.72
CA LEU A 170 -13.07 18.56 -1.92
C LEU A 170 -13.41 19.28 -0.60
N GLU A 171 -13.58 18.54 0.50
CA GLU A 171 -13.82 19.11 1.84
C GLU A 171 -12.71 20.08 2.27
N GLN A 172 -11.46 19.85 1.84
CA GLN A 172 -10.35 20.77 2.12
C GLN A 172 -10.53 22.15 1.47
N PHE A 173 -11.38 22.29 0.45
CA PHE A 173 -11.66 23.57 -0.21
C PHE A 173 -12.90 24.30 0.35
N THR A 174 -13.74 23.63 1.16
CA THR A 174 -15.05 24.17 1.54
C THR A 174 -15.00 25.13 2.72
N ALA A 175 -13.86 25.25 3.42
CA ALA A 175 -13.70 26.07 4.62
C ALA A 175 -14.79 25.85 5.69
N GLY A 176 -15.25 24.60 5.85
CA GLY A 176 -16.27 24.22 6.82
C GLY A 176 -17.72 24.32 6.32
N THR A 177 -17.94 24.66 5.05
CA THR A 177 -19.25 24.51 4.40
C THR A 177 -19.43 23.10 3.82
N ASP A 178 -20.67 22.72 3.53
CA ASP A 178 -20.96 21.45 2.85
C ASP A 178 -20.41 21.46 1.42
N VAL A 179 -19.83 20.33 0.98
CA VAL A 179 -19.23 20.18 -0.36
C VAL A 179 -20.22 20.49 -1.47
N ALA A 180 -21.50 20.10 -1.32
CA ALA A 180 -22.49 20.37 -2.36
C ALA A 180 -22.85 21.87 -2.44
N SER A 181 -22.86 22.57 -1.31
CA SER A 181 -23.05 24.02 -1.30
C SER A 181 -21.86 24.75 -1.94
N TRP A 182 -20.64 24.30 -1.68
CA TRP A 182 -19.43 24.89 -2.26
C TRP A 182 -19.32 24.61 -3.76
N ALA A 183 -19.63 23.38 -4.19
CA ALA A 183 -19.50 22.93 -5.57
C ALA A 183 -20.58 23.50 -6.51
N ARG A 184 -21.73 23.92 -5.97
CA ARG A 184 -22.89 24.32 -6.77
C ARG A 184 -22.55 25.41 -7.79
N GLY A 185 -22.82 25.12 -9.06
CA GLY A 185 -22.66 26.09 -10.17
C GLY A 185 -21.20 26.40 -10.56
N LYS A 186 -20.21 25.80 -9.88
CA LYS A 186 -18.81 25.90 -10.25
C LYS A 186 -18.51 25.17 -11.56
N ARG A 187 -17.38 25.50 -12.20
CA ARG A 187 -16.82 24.77 -13.34
C ARG A 187 -15.66 23.91 -12.89
N ALA A 188 -15.67 22.63 -13.24
CA ALA A 188 -14.62 21.69 -12.91
C ALA A 188 -13.88 21.21 -14.17
N VAL A 189 -12.56 21.05 -14.06
CA VAL A 189 -11.75 20.34 -15.06
C VAL A 189 -11.26 19.05 -14.43
N VAL A 190 -11.50 17.91 -15.08
CA VAL A 190 -10.97 16.60 -14.68
C VAL A 190 -9.94 16.17 -15.70
N ILE A 191 -8.71 15.94 -15.24
CA ILE A 191 -7.59 15.54 -16.07
C ILE A 191 -7.34 14.05 -15.86
N GLY A 192 -7.56 13.29 -16.93
CA GLY A 192 -7.57 11.84 -16.96
C GLY A 192 -8.97 11.27 -17.24
N ALA A 193 -8.99 10.00 -17.65
CA ALA A 193 -10.23 9.24 -17.85
C ALA A 193 -10.09 7.80 -17.30
N GLY A 194 -9.33 7.67 -16.21
CA GLY A 194 -9.17 6.40 -15.48
C GLY A 194 -10.29 6.17 -14.47
N SER A 195 -10.21 5.08 -13.70
CA SER A 195 -11.16 4.78 -12.62
C SER A 195 -11.26 5.92 -11.61
N MET A 196 -10.13 6.50 -11.22
CA MET A 196 -10.05 7.66 -10.33
C MET A 196 -10.68 8.92 -10.93
N SER A 197 -10.42 9.21 -12.21
CA SER A 197 -11.03 10.35 -12.90
C SER A 197 -12.54 10.18 -13.03
N SER A 198 -13.03 8.97 -13.30
CA SER A 198 -14.46 8.65 -13.35
C SER A 198 -15.13 8.84 -12.00
N LEU A 199 -14.49 8.39 -10.91
CA LEU A 199 -14.98 8.62 -9.56
C LEU A 199 -14.99 10.11 -9.20
N ALA A 200 -13.94 10.84 -9.58
CA ALA A 200 -13.85 12.27 -9.34
C ALA A 200 -14.94 13.04 -10.07
N ALA A 201 -15.13 12.77 -11.35
CA ALA A 201 -16.18 13.39 -12.15
C ALA A 201 -17.58 13.04 -11.63
N ALA A 202 -17.84 11.78 -11.26
CA ALA A 202 -19.12 11.39 -10.66
C ALA A 202 -19.35 12.03 -9.28
N THR A 203 -18.29 12.25 -8.50
CA THR A 203 -18.36 12.93 -7.20
C THR A 203 -18.68 14.41 -7.37
N LEU A 204 -18.01 15.10 -8.30
CA LEU A 204 -18.32 16.48 -8.68
C LEU A 204 -19.76 16.62 -9.19
N ALA A 205 -20.22 15.68 -10.03
CA ALA A 205 -21.58 15.70 -10.54
C ALA A 205 -22.62 15.57 -9.41
N ARG A 206 -22.40 14.67 -8.45
CA ARG A 206 -23.27 14.54 -7.25
C ARG A 206 -23.20 15.75 -6.34
N ALA A 207 -22.05 16.42 -6.26
CA ALA A 207 -21.88 17.66 -5.50
C ALA A 207 -22.58 18.87 -6.16
N GLY A 208 -22.96 18.77 -7.43
CA GLY A 208 -23.77 19.78 -8.12
C GLY A 208 -22.97 20.85 -8.87
N VAL A 209 -21.76 20.51 -9.33
CA VAL A 209 -20.97 21.31 -10.26
C VAL A 209 -21.79 21.60 -11.53
N GLY A 210 -21.73 22.82 -12.05
CA GLY A 210 -22.51 23.23 -13.23
C GLY A 210 -21.95 22.73 -14.56
N GLU A 211 -20.62 22.65 -14.67
CA GLU A 211 -19.93 22.17 -15.88
C GLU A 211 -18.72 21.30 -15.49
N ILE A 212 -18.58 20.13 -16.10
CA ILE A 212 -17.43 19.24 -15.96
C ILE A 212 -16.75 19.08 -17.32
N VAL A 213 -15.52 19.56 -17.42
CA VAL A 213 -14.69 19.43 -18.61
C VAL A 213 -13.70 18.29 -18.38
N ILE A 214 -13.69 17.28 -19.26
CA ILE A 214 -12.81 16.12 -19.13
C ILE A 214 -11.72 16.19 -20.19
N ALA A 215 -10.48 16.22 -19.75
CA ALA A 215 -9.31 16.18 -20.62
C ALA A 215 -8.58 14.85 -20.44
N ASN A 216 -8.17 14.21 -21.54
CA ASN A 216 -7.35 13.01 -21.46
C ASN A 216 -6.42 12.90 -22.66
N ARG A 217 -5.25 12.26 -22.48
CA ARG A 217 -4.30 12.02 -23.57
C ARG A 217 -4.92 11.26 -24.74
N THR A 218 -5.80 10.31 -24.44
CA THR A 218 -6.65 9.64 -25.44
C THR A 218 -8.04 10.26 -25.40
N TYR A 219 -8.35 11.11 -26.38
CA TYR A 219 -9.60 11.86 -26.45
C TYR A 219 -10.86 10.97 -26.34
N ASP A 220 -10.89 9.83 -27.05
CA ASP A 220 -12.02 8.89 -27.03
C ASP A 220 -12.37 8.34 -25.63
N ARG A 221 -11.41 8.34 -24.69
CA ARG A 221 -11.71 7.96 -23.29
C ARG A 221 -12.39 9.11 -22.54
N ALA A 222 -11.97 10.34 -22.78
CA ALA A 222 -12.63 11.52 -22.22
C ALA A 222 -14.06 11.67 -22.75
N GLU A 223 -14.25 11.47 -24.06
CA GLU A 223 -15.57 11.54 -24.70
C GLU A 223 -16.54 10.50 -24.12
N ARG A 224 -16.08 9.26 -23.97
CA ARG A 224 -16.89 8.21 -23.33
C ARG A 224 -17.27 8.54 -21.88
N LEU A 225 -16.34 9.09 -21.10
CA LEU A 225 -16.66 9.48 -19.72
C LEU A 225 -17.66 10.64 -19.67
N ALA A 226 -17.53 11.64 -20.56
CA ALA A 226 -18.48 12.74 -20.67
C ALA A 226 -19.89 12.24 -21.01
N GLN A 227 -20.01 11.37 -22.02
CA GLN A 227 -21.29 10.74 -22.41
C GLN A 227 -21.95 10.00 -21.24
N LEU A 228 -21.18 9.20 -20.50
CA LEU A 228 -21.70 8.47 -19.33
C LEU A 228 -22.22 9.41 -18.23
N LEU A 229 -21.58 10.56 -18.03
CA LEU A 229 -22.05 11.56 -17.06
C LEU A 229 -23.32 12.25 -17.54
N GLU A 230 -23.41 12.62 -18.82
CA GLU A 230 -24.63 13.19 -19.40
C GLU A 230 -25.81 12.21 -19.31
N GLU A 231 -25.60 10.92 -19.60
CA GLU A 231 -26.63 9.88 -19.47
C GLU A 231 -27.12 9.70 -18.03
N GLN A 232 -26.20 9.78 -17.05
CA GLN A 232 -26.53 9.53 -15.64
C GLN A 232 -27.09 10.75 -14.89
N TYR A 233 -26.64 11.96 -15.26
CA TYR A 233 -26.87 13.21 -14.51
C TYR A 233 -27.44 14.36 -15.36
N GLY A 234 -27.42 14.27 -16.70
CA GLY A 234 -27.86 15.35 -17.60
C GLY A 234 -29.36 15.45 -17.84
N GLN A 235 -30.18 14.51 -17.33
CA GLN A 235 -31.64 14.50 -17.55
C GLN A 235 -32.44 13.97 -16.34
N ARG A 236 -32.26 14.53 -15.14
CA ARG A 236 -33.16 14.20 -14.01
C ARG A 236 -34.26 15.24 -13.83
N PRO A 237 -35.55 14.83 -13.74
CA PRO A 237 -36.65 15.76 -13.48
C PRO A 237 -36.41 16.60 -12.23
N ALA A 238 -36.68 17.90 -12.34
CA ALA A 238 -36.39 18.95 -11.35
C ALA A 238 -37.06 18.80 -9.96
N GLU A 239 -37.77 17.70 -9.69
CA GLU A 239 -38.51 17.51 -8.43
C GLU A 239 -37.63 17.04 -7.25
N GLN A 240 -36.37 16.69 -7.50
CA GLN A 240 -35.43 16.22 -6.46
C GLN A 240 -34.07 16.92 -6.52
N GLY A 241 -34.06 18.27 -6.59
CA GLY A 241 -32.86 19.07 -6.37
C GLY A 241 -31.64 18.76 -7.27
N ALA A 242 -31.86 18.10 -8.40
CA ALA A 242 -30.80 17.73 -9.33
C ALA A 242 -30.37 18.95 -10.15
N THR A 243 -29.08 19.26 -10.12
CA THR A 243 -28.43 20.20 -11.03
C THR A 243 -28.21 19.49 -12.36
N ASP A 244 -28.68 20.06 -13.48
CA ASP A 244 -28.30 19.61 -14.81
C ASP A 244 -26.80 19.85 -15.00
N VAL A 245 -25.99 18.79 -14.88
CA VAL A 245 -24.53 18.88 -15.03
C VAL A 245 -24.19 18.78 -16.52
N LEU A 246 -23.55 19.81 -17.07
CA LEU A 246 -23.02 19.76 -18.43
C LEU A 246 -21.66 19.06 -18.41
N ALA A 247 -21.48 18.00 -19.20
CA ALA A 247 -20.20 17.29 -19.29
C ALA A 247 -19.67 17.30 -20.72
N ARG A 248 -18.43 17.75 -20.94
CA ARG A 248 -17.82 17.73 -22.28
C ARG A 248 -16.37 17.28 -22.24
N ALA A 249 -15.94 16.63 -23.32
CA ALA A 249 -14.56 16.25 -23.51
C ALA A 249 -13.78 17.34 -24.25
N VAL A 250 -12.51 17.51 -23.89
CA VAL A 250 -11.57 18.40 -24.60
C VAL A 250 -10.25 17.68 -24.86
N PRO A 251 -9.52 18.06 -25.93
CA PRO A 251 -8.14 17.64 -26.12
C PRO A 251 -7.25 18.10 -24.95
N MET A 252 -6.18 17.33 -24.69
CA MET A 252 -5.24 17.62 -23.59
C MET A 252 -4.55 18.99 -23.74
N GLU A 253 -4.31 19.44 -24.98
CA GLU A 253 -3.72 20.75 -25.27
C GLU A 253 -4.60 21.94 -24.88
N SER A 254 -5.91 21.73 -24.69
CA SER A 254 -6.84 22.78 -24.28
C SER A 254 -6.89 22.99 -22.77
N VAL A 255 -6.24 22.14 -21.98
CA VAL A 255 -6.26 22.22 -20.51
C VAL A 255 -5.82 23.59 -19.98
N PRO A 256 -4.73 24.24 -20.47
CA PRO A 256 -4.33 25.56 -19.99
C PRO A 256 -5.43 26.63 -20.17
N ASP A 257 -6.14 26.61 -21.30
CA ASP A 257 -7.23 27.55 -21.57
C ASP A 257 -8.44 27.27 -20.67
N GLU A 258 -8.79 26.00 -20.47
CA GLU A 258 -9.90 25.62 -19.58
C GLU A 258 -9.61 25.96 -18.11
N LEU A 259 -8.35 25.87 -17.68
CA LEU A 259 -7.93 26.28 -16.34
C LEU A 259 -8.14 27.78 -16.07
N THR A 260 -8.25 28.64 -17.10
CA THR A 260 -8.60 30.06 -16.90
C THR A 260 -10.05 30.26 -16.45
N ARG A 261 -10.92 29.28 -16.69
CA ARG A 261 -12.37 29.34 -16.41
C ARG A 261 -12.81 28.39 -15.30
N ALA A 262 -11.97 27.43 -14.92
CA ALA A 262 -12.30 26.41 -13.93
C ALA A 262 -12.27 26.98 -12.50
N ASP A 263 -13.21 26.64 -11.64
CA ASP A 263 -13.06 26.89 -10.20
C ASP A 263 -12.22 25.82 -9.52
N VAL A 264 -12.31 24.59 -10.03
CA VAL A 264 -11.61 23.43 -9.50
C VAL A 264 -11.02 22.59 -10.64
N ALA A 265 -9.79 22.14 -10.50
CA ALA A 265 -9.21 21.13 -11.37
C ALA A 265 -8.78 19.90 -10.54
N ILE A 266 -9.16 18.72 -11.00
CA ILE A 266 -8.77 17.44 -10.38
C ILE A 266 -7.90 16.68 -11.38
N SER A 267 -6.68 16.33 -11.01
CA SER A 267 -5.79 15.50 -11.82
C SER A 267 -5.63 14.11 -11.22
N CYS A 268 -5.86 13.08 -12.05
CA CYS A 268 -5.74 11.68 -11.66
C CYS A 268 -5.12 10.86 -12.81
N THR A 269 -4.04 11.34 -13.43
CA THR A 269 -3.43 10.63 -14.56
C THR A 269 -2.40 9.59 -14.10
N GLY A 270 -2.05 8.68 -15.00
CA GLY A 270 -0.92 7.75 -14.83
C GLY A 270 0.33 8.21 -15.58
N ALA A 271 0.51 9.53 -15.76
CA ALA A 271 1.66 10.07 -16.47
C ALA A 271 2.94 9.90 -15.65
N THR A 272 4.07 9.62 -16.32
CA THR A 272 5.39 9.48 -15.69
C THR A 272 6.09 10.84 -15.52
N GLY A 273 5.34 11.93 -15.34
CA GLY A 273 5.85 13.29 -15.28
C GLY A 273 4.73 14.32 -15.15
N LEU A 274 5.13 15.59 -14.93
CA LEU A 274 4.20 16.69 -14.68
C LEU A 274 3.28 16.94 -15.88
N VAL A 275 1.99 16.96 -15.60
CA VAL A 275 0.93 17.36 -16.52
C VAL A 275 0.68 18.86 -16.43
N LEU A 276 0.73 19.43 -15.22
CA LEU A 276 0.57 20.86 -14.98
C LEU A 276 1.83 21.42 -14.30
N THR A 277 2.57 22.27 -15.02
CA THR A 277 3.71 22.98 -14.43
C THR A 277 3.24 24.20 -13.64
N ALA A 278 4.07 24.70 -12.72
CA ALA A 278 3.74 25.91 -11.97
C ALA A 278 3.56 27.13 -12.89
N GLU A 279 4.30 27.23 -13.99
CA GLU A 279 4.12 28.31 -14.98
C GLU A 279 2.77 28.25 -15.67
N MET A 280 2.30 27.04 -16.04
CA MET A 280 0.98 26.87 -16.65
C MET A 280 -0.13 27.28 -15.68
N VAL A 281 -0.02 26.88 -14.41
CA VAL A 281 -0.98 27.26 -13.36
C VAL A 281 -0.95 28.77 -13.11
N ALA A 282 0.24 29.38 -13.03
CA ALA A 282 0.38 30.82 -12.86
C ALA A 282 -0.25 31.61 -14.02
N ALA A 283 0.04 31.21 -15.27
CA ALA A 283 -0.55 31.82 -16.45
C ALA A 283 -2.08 31.67 -16.49
N ALA A 284 -2.60 30.52 -16.05
CA ALA A 284 -4.05 30.31 -15.96
C ALA A 284 -4.71 31.23 -14.92
N VAL A 285 -4.06 31.51 -13.80
CA VAL A 285 -4.53 32.44 -12.77
C VAL A 285 -4.45 33.89 -13.24
N GLU A 286 -3.35 34.29 -13.88
CA GLU A 286 -3.20 35.64 -14.47
C GLU A 286 -4.21 35.90 -15.58
N GLY A 287 -4.52 34.88 -16.38
CA GLY A 287 -5.53 34.94 -17.44
C GLY A 287 -6.98 34.97 -16.95
N ARG A 288 -7.24 34.83 -15.65
CA ARG A 288 -8.60 34.92 -15.10
C ARG A 288 -9.07 36.36 -15.12
N VAL A 289 -10.17 36.59 -15.81
CA VAL A 289 -10.93 37.84 -15.65
C VAL A 289 -11.91 37.62 -14.49
N PRO A 290 -11.84 38.38 -13.39
CA PRO A 290 -12.79 38.20 -12.29
C PRO A 290 -14.22 38.45 -12.77
N GLU A 291 -15.13 37.50 -12.52
CA GLU A 291 -16.56 37.78 -12.60
C GLU A 291 -16.88 38.89 -11.59
N GLY A 292 -17.14 40.10 -12.09
CA GLY A 292 -17.60 41.22 -11.25
C GLY A 292 -16.80 42.52 -11.30
N THR A 293 -16.00 42.78 -12.34
CA THR A 293 -15.63 44.19 -12.65
C THR A 293 -16.30 44.62 -13.95
N LEU A 294 -17.56 45.02 -13.88
CA LEU A 294 -18.09 45.96 -14.86
C LEU A 294 -17.17 47.20 -14.83
N PRO A 295 -16.69 47.70 -15.97
CA PRO A 295 -15.95 48.95 -15.95
C PRO A 295 -16.91 50.02 -15.45
N ALA A 296 -16.71 50.51 -14.24
CA ALA A 296 -17.28 51.77 -13.82
C ALA A 296 -16.82 52.80 -14.85
N GLU A 297 -17.79 53.47 -15.48
CA GLU A 297 -17.57 54.54 -16.44
C GLU A 297 -16.47 55.47 -15.90
N ALA A 298 -15.36 55.53 -16.63
CA ALA A 298 -14.26 56.42 -16.29
C ALA A 298 -14.72 57.86 -16.52
N GLU A 299 -15.16 58.53 -15.45
CA GLU A 299 -15.16 59.98 -15.42
C GLU A 299 -13.72 60.50 -15.55
N PRO A 300 -13.50 61.59 -16.32
CA PRO A 300 -12.16 62.09 -16.59
C PRO A 300 -11.60 62.75 -15.32
N ARG A 301 -10.63 62.10 -14.68
CA ARG A 301 -9.86 62.70 -13.58
C ARG A 301 -8.81 63.64 -14.16
N THR A 302 -8.93 64.89 -13.77
CA THR A 302 -8.00 66.00 -14.02
C THR A 302 -6.63 65.72 -13.43
N ASP A 303 -5.60 66.16 -14.15
CA ASP A 303 -4.18 66.14 -13.79
C ASP A 303 -3.94 66.49 -12.32
N ASP A 304 -3.22 65.63 -11.61
CA ASP A 304 -2.49 66.04 -10.42
C ASP A 304 -1.11 65.36 -10.30
N VAL A 305 -0.15 66.24 -10.09
CA VAL A 305 1.31 66.14 -10.03
C VAL A 305 1.83 65.00 -9.15
N ARG A 306 2.74 64.16 -9.69
CA ARG A 306 3.62 63.28 -8.89
C ARG A 306 4.79 64.07 -8.30
N PRO A 307 5.12 63.96 -7.00
CA PRO A 307 6.38 64.48 -6.49
C PRO A 307 7.54 63.52 -6.85
N ALA A 308 8.62 64.12 -7.35
CA ALA A 308 9.85 63.46 -7.76
C ALA A 308 10.65 62.91 -6.56
N VAL A 309 11.14 61.69 -6.69
CA VAL A 309 12.16 61.10 -5.81
C VAL A 309 13.53 61.69 -6.19
N PRO A 310 14.35 62.19 -5.25
CA PRO A 310 15.64 62.78 -5.58
C PRO A 310 16.72 61.71 -5.89
N PRO A 311 17.72 62.02 -6.74
CA PRO A 311 18.77 61.09 -7.11
C PRO A 311 19.87 61.05 -6.05
N THR A 312 20.26 59.86 -5.59
CA THR A 312 21.47 59.70 -4.77
C THR A 312 22.71 59.63 -5.65
N SER A 313 23.57 60.62 -5.46
CA SER A 313 24.89 60.82 -6.07
C SER A 313 25.90 59.74 -5.68
N VAL A 314 26.77 59.43 -6.63
CA VAL A 314 28.03 58.70 -6.46
C VAL A 314 29.04 59.62 -5.75
N GLY A 315 29.71 59.15 -4.69
CA GLY A 315 30.81 59.88 -4.04
C GLY A 315 31.33 59.28 -2.74
N SER A 316 32.50 58.62 -2.84
CA SER A 316 33.65 58.54 -1.90
C SER A 316 33.45 58.19 -0.41
N ASP A 317 34.11 57.08 -0.03
CA ASP A 317 35.00 56.87 1.13
C ASP A 317 34.99 57.95 2.24
N ASP A 318 34.51 57.58 3.44
CA ASP A 318 35.35 57.47 4.65
C ASP A 318 34.49 57.03 5.87
N ASP A 319 35.09 56.17 6.69
CA ASP A 319 34.74 55.80 8.08
C ASP A 319 33.47 55.00 8.40
N CYS A 320 33.63 53.66 8.48
CA CYS A 320 32.89 52.84 9.45
C CYS A 320 33.73 51.62 9.90
N PRO A 321 33.97 51.41 11.21
CA PRO A 321 34.85 50.35 11.71
C PRO A 321 34.06 49.06 11.98
N LEU A 322 34.38 47.99 11.25
CA LEU A 322 33.97 46.63 11.58
C LEU A 322 35.18 45.70 11.53
N ASP A 323 35.76 45.45 12.70
CA ASP A 323 36.75 44.39 12.92
C ASP A 323 36.06 43.02 12.92
N LEU A 324 36.26 42.26 11.84
CA LEU A 324 36.09 40.81 11.78
C LEU A 324 37.49 40.21 11.62
N PRO A 325 37.99 39.37 12.55
CA PRO A 325 39.20 38.62 12.30
C PRO A 325 38.89 37.42 11.40
N ALA A 326 39.51 37.43 10.22
CA ALA A 326 39.62 36.29 9.33
C ALA A 326 40.55 35.21 9.90
N VAL A 327 40.17 33.93 9.82
CA VAL A 327 41.13 32.81 9.79
C VAL A 327 40.69 31.77 8.75
N GLN A 328 41.37 31.86 7.61
CA GLN A 328 42.02 30.82 6.79
C GLN A 328 41.24 29.55 6.39
N GLY A 329 41.05 29.44 5.08
CA GLY A 329 40.64 28.23 4.40
C GLY A 329 41.69 27.12 4.37
N GLY A 330 41.21 25.92 4.06
CA GLY A 330 42.04 24.76 3.74
C GLY A 330 41.19 23.58 3.31
N GLY A 331 41.26 23.22 2.03
CA GLY A 331 41.25 21.84 1.57
C GLY A 331 39.90 21.13 1.42
N PHE A 332 39.39 21.14 0.20
CA PHE A 332 38.68 19.99 -0.35
C PHE A 332 39.65 18.79 -0.38
N SER A 333 39.27 17.64 0.19
CA SER A 333 39.94 16.36 -0.10
C SER A 333 38.92 15.24 -0.23
N VAL A 334 39.06 14.55 -1.35
CA VAL A 334 38.38 13.32 -1.79
C VAL A 334 39.14 12.11 -1.23
N LEU A 335 38.39 11.02 -0.98
CA LEU A 335 38.80 9.62 -0.67
C LEU A 335 39.18 9.23 0.78
N GLY A 336 38.62 8.07 1.16
CA GLY A 336 38.89 7.30 2.38
C GLY A 336 37.67 6.45 2.76
N GLU A 337 37.20 5.53 1.92
CA GLU A 337 37.40 4.08 2.15
C GLU A 337 37.95 3.72 3.55
N ALA A 338 37.06 3.25 4.43
CA ALA A 338 37.23 2.12 5.36
C ALA A 338 36.35 2.29 6.62
N ALA A 339 35.16 1.68 6.63
CA ALA A 339 34.51 1.18 7.84
C ALA A 339 33.36 0.24 7.48
N VAL A 340 33.69 -0.97 7.00
CA VAL A 340 32.81 -2.14 7.09
C VAL A 340 33.41 -3.06 8.14
N ALA A 341 32.75 -3.19 9.29
CA ALA A 341 32.85 -4.38 10.13
C ALA A 341 31.76 -4.38 11.22
N GLY A 342 30.75 -5.23 11.03
CA GLY A 342 30.06 -5.94 12.12
C GLY A 342 29.03 -5.16 12.93
N MET A 343 27.78 -5.17 12.48
CA MET A 343 26.63 -5.11 13.40
C MET A 343 26.06 -6.52 13.52
N ASP A 344 25.88 -6.97 14.76
CA ASP A 344 25.36 -8.30 15.07
C ASP A 344 23.82 -8.37 14.99
N ALA A 345 23.31 -9.58 14.82
CA ALA A 345 21.89 -9.86 14.59
C ALA A 345 20.97 -9.51 15.78
N ALA A 346 21.52 -9.33 16.99
CA ALA A 346 20.74 -8.96 18.18
C ALA A 346 20.33 -7.48 18.18
N THR A 347 21.10 -6.63 17.50
CA THR A 347 20.85 -5.18 17.45
C THR A 347 19.67 -4.83 16.53
N LEU A 348 19.36 -5.67 15.54
CA LEU A 348 18.22 -5.50 14.64
C LEU A 348 16.86 -5.90 15.26
N GLU A 349 16.84 -6.87 16.19
CA GLU A 349 15.62 -7.26 16.91
C GLU A 349 15.14 -6.18 17.90
N GLN A 350 16.06 -5.39 18.48
CA GLN A 350 15.70 -4.36 19.47
C GLN A 350 15.05 -3.12 18.83
N HIS A 351 15.36 -2.80 17.58
CA HIS A 351 14.70 -1.70 16.87
C HIS A 351 13.27 -2.06 16.42
N ALA A 352 12.97 -3.34 16.22
CA ALA A 352 11.61 -3.81 15.91
C ALA A 352 10.66 -3.80 17.12
N ALA A 353 11.19 -3.69 18.34
CA ALA A 353 10.41 -3.75 19.58
C ALA A 353 9.97 -2.37 20.12
N TRP A 354 10.45 -1.26 19.56
CA TRP A 354 10.23 0.08 20.14
C TRP A 354 9.00 0.83 19.62
N VAL A 355 8.14 0.19 18.83
CA VAL A 355 6.97 0.84 18.19
C VAL A 355 5.60 0.39 18.72
N ASP A 356 5.48 -0.62 19.61
CA ASP A 356 4.16 -0.97 20.18
C ASP A 356 4.07 -0.91 21.70
N ASN A 357 3.18 -0.02 22.15
CA ASN A 357 2.80 0.26 23.52
C ASN A 357 1.84 -0.84 24.05
N ALA A 358 2.32 -2.09 24.15
CA ALA A 358 1.52 -3.23 24.60
C ALA A 358 2.03 -3.82 25.94
N THR A 359 1.10 -4.01 26.88
CA THR A 359 1.32 -4.56 28.23
C THR A 359 1.85 -6.00 28.18
N VAL A 360 3.09 -6.21 28.64
CA VAL A 360 3.69 -7.55 28.74
C VAL A 360 3.15 -8.31 29.95
N ASP A 361 2.54 -9.47 29.71
CA ASP A 361 2.03 -10.40 30.71
C ASP A 361 3.19 -11.10 31.46
N ARG A 362 3.38 -10.74 32.73
CA ARG A 362 4.48 -11.20 33.61
C ARG A 362 4.22 -12.60 34.18
N ARG A 363 4.15 -13.63 33.34
CA ARG A 363 4.02 -15.02 33.83
C ARG A 363 4.87 -16.07 33.10
N ALA A 364 6.10 -15.74 32.69
CA ALA A 364 7.03 -16.78 32.24
C ALA A 364 8.53 -16.39 32.32
N SER A 365 9.03 -15.93 33.46
CA SER A 365 10.47 -16.03 33.74
C SER A 365 10.74 -15.93 35.24
N ARG A 366 10.72 -17.10 35.90
CA ARG A 366 11.20 -17.27 37.28
C ARG A 366 12.55 -17.98 37.24
N ARG A 367 13.60 -17.29 36.79
CA ARG A 367 14.99 -17.55 37.20
C ARG A 367 15.72 -16.21 37.34
N THR A 368 16.09 -15.91 38.59
CA THR A 368 16.84 -14.77 39.13
C THR A 368 17.84 -14.07 38.20
N PRO A 369 17.79 -12.72 38.16
CA PRO A 369 18.99 -11.92 38.42
C PRO A 369 18.69 -10.64 39.23
N GLU A 370 18.75 -10.68 40.56
CA GLU A 370 18.56 -9.48 41.42
C GLU A 370 19.81 -8.58 41.53
N ARG A 371 20.93 -8.93 40.89
CA ARG A 371 22.18 -8.16 40.96
C ARG A 371 22.48 -7.29 39.74
N GLU A 372 21.82 -7.50 38.61
CA GLU A 372 22.08 -6.77 37.37
C GLU A 372 21.24 -5.50 37.26
N THR A 373 19.98 -5.55 37.71
CA THR A 373 19.05 -4.41 37.68
C THR A 373 19.42 -3.27 38.66
N ALA A 374 20.15 -3.58 39.73
CA ALA A 374 20.60 -2.57 40.69
C ALA A 374 21.73 -1.70 40.12
N ARG A 375 22.61 -2.27 39.27
CA ARG A 375 23.72 -1.53 38.65
C ARG A 375 23.26 -0.62 37.51
N THR A 376 22.19 -0.97 36.82
CA THR A 376 21.62 -0.14 35.74
C THR A 376 20.88 1.08 36.30
N LEU A 377 20.17 0.94 37.42
CA LEU A 377 19.46 2.05 38.06
C LEU A 377 20.40 3.09 38.68
N ASP A 378 21.51 2.66 39.29
CA ASP A 378 22.53 3.57 39.81
C ASP A 378 23.25 4.32 38.66
N ALA A 379 23.52 3.65 37.55
CA ALA A 379 24.12 4.27 36.37
C ALA A 379 23.18 5.27 35.68
N GLU A 380 21.88 4.98 35.61
CA GLU A 380 20.86 5.92 35.12
C GLU A 380 20.70 7.13 36.06
N ALA A 381 20.77 6.91 37.37
CA ALA A 381 20.70 8.00 38.35
C ALA A 381 21.91 8.95 38.26
N GLU A 382 23.12 8.44 38.03
CA GLU A 382 24.31 9.27 37.78
C GLU A 382 24.20 10.05 36.47
N LEU A 383 23.66 9.44 35.41
CA LEU A 383 23.42 10.10 34.12
C LEU A 383 22.38 11.23 34.23
N ILE A 384 21.29 11.00 34.97
CA ILE A 384 20.27 12.02 35.25
C ILE A 384 20.88 13.14 36.12
N ALA A 385 21.67 12.81 37.13
CA ALA A 385 22.34 13.81 37.97
C ALA A 385 23.36 14.64 37.17
N ALA A 386 24.12 14.02 36.27
CA ALA A 386 25.04 14.71 35.36
C ALA A 386 24.30 15.62 34.37
N LEU A 387 23.17 15.18 33.84
CA LEU A 387 22.31 15.99 32.96
C LEU A 387 21.74 17.20 33.71
N VAL A 388 21.23 17.01 34.93
CA VAL A 388 20.71 18.09 35.78
C VAL A 388 21.81 19.08 36.16
N ALA A 389 23.01 18.61 36.49
CA ALA A 389 24.16 19.47 36.78
C ALA A 389 24.60 20.27 35.55
N THR A 390 24.54 19.67 34.36
CA THR A 390 24.88 20.35 33.10
C THR A 390 23.86 21.45 32.79
N VAL A 391 22.55 21.15 32.91
CA VAL A 391 21.46 22.12 32.72
C VAL A 391 21.52 23.28 33.73
N ALA A 392 22.01 23.03 34.95
CA ALA A 392 22.21 24.06 35.97
C ALA A 392 23.36 25.02 35.65
N VAL A 393 24.38 24.58 34.90
CA VAL A 393 25.57 25.38 34.55
C VAL A 393 25.40 26.12 33.22
N THR A 394 24.77 25.51 32.21
CA THR A 394 24.64 26.11 30.87
C THR A 394 23.53 27.14 30.76
N GLY A 395 22.67 27.26 31.78
CA GLY A 395 21.42 27.99 31.64
C GLY A 395 20.48 27.25 30.68
N ARG A 396 19.18 27.53 30.77
CA ARG A 396 18.12 26.86 30.01
C ARG A 396 18.56 26.57 28.57
N ILE A 397 18.43 25.32 28.14
CA ILE A 397 18.33 25.01 26.71
C ILE A 397 17.22 25.92 26.21
N THR A 398 17.57 26.88 25.35
CA THR A 398 16.59 27.72 24.69
C THR A 398 15.65 26.74 24.01
N GLU A 399 14.44 26.59 24.51
CA GLU A 399 13.35 26.02 23.71
C GLU A 399 13.49 26.68 22.35
N LEU A 400 13.67 25.89 21.29
CA LEU A 400 13.54 26.39 19.93
C LEU A 400 12.25 27.19 19.97
N ARG A 401 12.38 28.51 19.96
CA ARG A 401 11.28 29.45 20.01
C ARG A 401 10.39 28.94 18.89
N ARG A 402 9.22 28.36 19.23
CA ARG A 402 8.20 28.10 18.21
C ARG A 402 8.17 29.38 17.40
N PRO A 403 8.47 29.35 16.09
CA PRO A 403 8.46 30.57 15.31
C PRO A 403 7.16 31.26 15.67
N GLU A 404 7.25 32.49 16.19
CA GLU A 404 6.05 33.31 16.41
C GLU A 404 5.24 33.15 15.14
N PRO A 405 3.93 32.81 15.23
CA PRO A 405 3.13 32.53 14.05
C PRO A 405 3.39 33.69 13.10
N VAL A 406 4.12 33.41 12.02
CA VAL A 406 4.45 34.41 11.01
C VAL A 406 3.09 34.94 10.65
N VAL A 407 2.85 36.23 10.90
CA VAL A 407 1.58 36.88 10.60
C VAL A 407 1.24 36.42 9.19
N ASP A 408 0.22 35.57 9.08
CA ASP A 408 -0.11 34.92 7.83
C ASP A 408 -0.49 36.07 6.92
N VAL A 409 0.40 36.41 5.98
CA VAL A 409 0.14 37.48 5.02
C VAL A 409 -1.16 37.07 4.38
N PRO A 410 -2.27 37.85 4.51
CA PRO A 410 -3.57 37.40 4.10
C PRO A 410 -3.49 37.00 2.63
N ARG A 411 -3.42 35.70 2.36
CA ARG A 411 -3.37 35.23 0.99
C ARG A 411 -4.74 35.57 0.41
N PRO A 412 -4.80 36.16 -0.78
CA PRO A 412 -6.08 36.35 -1.46
C PRO A 412 -6.80 35.00 -1.50
N ALA A 413 -8.12 35.02 -1.29
CA ALA A 413 -8.92 33.80 -1.34
C ALA A 413 -8.60 33.04 -2.65
N PRO A 414 -8.40 31.71 -2.58
CA PRO A 414 -7.98 30.96 -3.76
C PRO A 414 -9.05 31.08 -4.84
N VAL A 415 -8.64 31.57 -6.00
CA VAL A 415 -9.48 31.66 -7.19
C VAL A 415 -9.50 30.33 -7.94
N LEU A 416 -8.46 29.51 -7.78
CA LEU A 416 -8.35 28.17 -8.37
C LEU A 416 -8.03 27.12 -7.30
N ALA A 417 -8.90 26.12 -7.18
CA ALA A 417 -8.66 24.91 -6.39
C ALA A 417 -8.05 23.82 -7.27
N LEU A 418 -6.95 23.21 -6.83
CA LEU A 418 -6.28 22.11 -7.52
C LEU A 418 -6.25 20.90 -6.60
N LEU A 419 -6.74 19.77 -7.06
CA LEU A 419 -6.69 18.49 -6.36
C LEU A 419 -5.83 17.51 -7.17
N ASP A 420 -4.65 17.19 -6.66
CA ASP A 420 -3.76 16.21 -7.28
C ASP A 420 -3.85 14.85 -6.57
N LEU A 421 -4.37 13.85 -7.29
CA LEU A 421 -4.52 12.48 -6.82
C LEU A 421 -3.67 11.49 -7.65
N ALA A 422 -2.71 11.98 -8.42
CA ALA A 422 -1.82 11.15 -9.23
C ALA A 422 -0.56 10.71 -8.47
N MET A 423 -0.03 9.55 -8.85
CA MET A 423 1.33 9.12 -8.47
C MET A 423 2.03 8.45 -9.66
N PRO A 424 3.18 8.97 -10.12
CA PRO A 424 3.83 10.22 -9.70
C PRO A 424 2.92 11.46 -9.86
N ARG A 425 3.22 12.55 -9.14
CA ARG A 425 2.38 13.76 -9.13
C ARG A 425 2.18 14.34 -10.53
N ASP A 426 0.96 14.77 -10.81
CA ASP A 426 0.63 15.44 -12.08
C ASP A 426 0.92 16.94 -12.00
N ILE A 427 0.81 17.54 -10.81
CA ILE A 427 0.94 18.97 -10.60
C ILE A 427 2.25 19.29 -9.92
N ASP A 428 2.96 20.29 -10.42
CA ASP A 428 4.20 20.77 -9.80
C ASP A 428 3.95 21.24 -8.36
N ALA A 429 4.76 20.73 -7.42
CA ALA A 429 4.74 21.13 -6.02
C ALA A 429 4.89 22.65 -5.82
N ALA A 430 5.58 23.33 -6.75
CA ALA A 430 5.76 24.77 -6.73
C ALA A 430 4.43 25.55 -6.82
N ALA A 431 3.35 24.92 -7.28
CA ALA A 431 2.00 25.50 -7.29
C ALA A 431 1.48 25.86 -5.88
N HIS A 432 1.96 25.21 -4.81
CA HIS A 432 1.66 25.58 -3.42
C HIS A 432 2.05 27.02 -3.05
N ARG A 433 3.01 27.58 -3.78
CA ARG A 433 3.54 28.94 -3.53
C ARG A 433 2.85 30.01 -4.37
N LEU A 434 1.98 29.64 -5.30
CA LEU A 434 1.30 30.59 -6.18
C LEU A 434 0.15 31.31 -5.44
N ALA A 435 0.09 32.63 -5.59
CA ALA A 435 -1.00 33.42 -5.03
C ALA A 435 -2.31 33.11 -5.77
N GLY A 436 -3.43 33.00 -5.03
CA GLY A 436 -4.73 32.67 -5.61
C GLY A 436 -4.92 31.19 -5.99
N VAL A 437 -3.95 30.32 -5.70
CA VAL A 437 -4.06 28.87 -5.90
C VAL A 437 -4.14 28.16 -4.55
N ARG A 438 -5.05 27.19 -4.44
CA ARG A 438 -5.04 26.21 -3.35
C ARG A 438 -4.83 24.83 -3.96
N LEU A 439 -3.61 24.30 -3.82
CA LEU A 439 -3.30 22.91 -4.13
C LEU A 439 -3.55 22.05 -2.89
N VAL A 440 -4.22 20.93 -3.10
CA VAL A 440 -4.38 19.83 -2.15
C VAL A 440 -3.90 18.59 -2.90
N ASP A 441 -2.81 18.02 -2.44
CA ASP A 441 -2.25 16.78 -2.98
C ASP A 441 -2.45 15.63 -1.98
N ILE A 442 -2.07 14.42 -2.39
CA ILE A 442 -2.13 13.22 -1.55
C ILE A 442 -1.40 13.43 -0.21
N GLU A 443 -0.26 14.12 -0.20
CA GLU A 443 0.50 14.43 1.03
C GLU A 443 -0.32 15.29 2.00
N SER A 444 -0.92 16.36 1.49
CA SER A 444 -1.78 17.25 2.27
C SER A 444 -3.00 16.52 2.85
N LEU A 445 -3.56 15.54 2.13
CA LEU A 445 -4.69 14.74 2.62
C LEU A 445 -4.27 13.78 3.72
N ALA A 446 -3.09 13.18 3.63
CA ALA A 446 -2.57 12.27 4.64
C ALA A 446 -2.48 12.94 6.02
N GLU A 447 -2.00 14.19 6.07
CA GLU A 447 -1.84 14.95 7.31
C GLU A 447 -3.18 15.23 7.99
N VAL A 448 -4.23 15.54 7.22
CA VAL A 448 -5.54 15.92 7.76
C VAL A 448 -6.38 14.68 8.15
N SER A 449 -6.20 13.54 7.48
CA SER A 449 -6.98 12.33 7.76
C SER A 449 -6.59 11.62 9.07
N ALA A 450 -5.43 11.93 9.64
CA ALA A 450 -4.92 11.25 10.84
C ALA A 450 -5.77 11.50 12.11
N ASP A 451 -6.60 12.56 12.12
CA ASP A 451 -7.34 13.04 13.29
C ASP A 451 -8.83 12.61 13.36
N ALA A 452 -9.31 11.72 12.47
CA ALA A 452 -10.73 11.34 12.42
C ALA A 452 -11.16 10.32 13.53
N PRO A 453 -12.29 10.54 14.22
CA PRO A 453 -12.77 9.66 15.31
C PRO A 453 -13.39 8.36 14.76
N MET A 454 -12.59 7.29 14.62
CA MET A 454 -13.00 6.05 13.92
C MET A 454 -12.73 4.75 14.73
N ALA A 455 -12.44 4.87 16.03
CA ALA A 455 -11.82 3.79 16.80
C ALA A 455 -12.67 2.49 16.87
N SER A 456 -13.99 2.57 17.05
CA SER A 456 -14.83 1.37 17.27
C SER A 456 -15.04 0.51 16.02
N ASP A 457 -15.18 1.13 14.84
CA ASP A 457 -15.33 0.40 13.58
C ASP A 457 -14.00 -0.24 13.15
N VAL A 458 -12.89 0.49 13.34
CA VAL A 458 -11.54 -0.04 13.13
C VAL A 458 -11.26 -1.26 14.01
N ASP A 459 -11.67 -1.23 15.29
CA ASP A 459 -11.52 -2.37 16.19
C ASP A 459 -12.38 -3.58 15.79
N MET A 460 -13.54 -3.36 15.16
CA MET A 460 -14.34 -4.45 14.59
C MET A 460 -13.64 -5.08 13.38
N VAL A 461 -13.10 -4.28 12.48
CA VAL A 461 -12.35 -4.77 11.31
C VAL A 461 -11.09 -5.52 11.74
N ARG A 462 -10.33 -5.00 12.72
CA ARG A 462 -9.14 -5.70 13.28
C ARG A 462 -9.48 -7.09 13.82
N ARG A 463 -10.66 -7.26 14.44
CA ARG A 463 -11.14 -8.58 14.88
C ARG A 463 -11.44 -9.50 13.70
N ILE A 464 -12.14 -9.01 12.67
CA ILE A 464 -12.39 -9.77 11.44
C ILE A 464 -11.06 -10.23 10.83
N VAL A 465 -10.08 -9.34 10.69
CA VAL A 465 -8.75 -9.67 10.15
C VAL A 465 -8.07 -10.74 11.01
N SER A 466 -8.07 -10.58 12.33
CA SER A 466 -7.42 -11.54 13.24
C SER A 466 -8.03 -12.94 13.14
N ASP A 467 -9.36 -13.04 13.10
CA ASP A 467 -10.08 -14.31 12.95
C ASP A 467 -9.77 -14.99 11.62
N GLU A 468 -9.71 -14.20 10.54
CA GLU A 468 -9.44 -14.69 9.18
C GLU A 468 -7.98 -15.11 8.99
N VAL A 469 -7.01 -14.41 9.59
CA VAL A 469 -5.60 -14.83 9.61
C VAL A 469 -5.47 -16.19 10.31
N ALA A 470 -6.12 -16.35 11.47
CA ALA A 470 -6.11 -17.62 12.19
C ALA A 470 -6.74 -18.76 11.37
N ALA A 471 -7.86 -18.48 10.68
CA ALA A 471 -8.52 -19.44 9.81
C ALA A 471 -7.66 -19.81 8.58
N PHE A 472 -7.01 -18.82 7.95
CA PHE A 472 -6.13 -19.04 6.81
C PHE A 472 -4.91 -19.88 7.20
N GLY A 473 -4.23 -19.55 8.31
CA GLY A 473 -3.10 -20.32 8.80
C GLY A 473 -3.48 -21.77 9.16
N ALA A 474 -4.67 -21.97 9.75
CA ALA A 474 -5.18 -23.31 10.02
C ALA A 474 -5.42 -24.13 8.73
N ALA A 475 -5.99 -23.48 7.69
CA ALA A 475 -6.19 -24.12 6.39
C ALA A 475 -4.85 -24.47 5.71
N GLN A 476 -3.86 -23.58 5.77
CA GLN A 476 -2.53 -23.81 5.20
C GLN A 476 -1.81 -24.99 5.88
N ARG A 477 -1.81 -25.05 7.22
CA ARG A 477 -1.25 -26.18 7.97
C ARG A 477 -1.93 -27.51 7.61
N ALA A 478 -3.25 -27.52 7.45
CA ALA A 478 -3.98 -28.71 7.02
C ALA A 478 -3.63 -29.12 5.57
N ALA A 479 -3.40 -28.16 4.68
CA ALA A 479 -2.96 -28.42 3.31
C ALA A 479 -1.57 -29.09 3.26
N HIS A 480 -0.60 -28.60 4.05
CA HIS A 480 0.75 -29.16 4.12
C HIS A 480 0.83 -30.64 4.53
N ILE A 481 -0.19 -31.15 5.22
CA ILE A 481 -0.23 -32.56 5.65
C ILE A 481 -0.88 -33.48 4.62
N THR A 482 -1.63 -32.93 3.67
CA THR A 482 -2.33 -33.73 2.67
C THR A 482 -1.39 -34.63 1.86
N PRO A 483 -0.22 -34.17 1.36
CA PRO A 483 0.73 -35.05 0.66
C PRO A 483 1.25 -36.19 1.54
N THR A 484 1.49 -35.94 2.83
CA THR A 484 1.93 -36.97 3.79
C THR A 484 0.85 -38.04 4.00
N VAL A 485 -0.42 -37.62 4.07
CA VAL A 485 -1.57 -38.55 4.16
C VAL A 485 -1.72 -39.38 2.89
N VAL A 486 -1.52 -38.78 1.72
CA VAL A 486 -1.58 -39.49 0.44
C VAL A 486 -0.44 -40.51 0.33
N ALA A 487 0.79 -40.13 0.69
CA ALA A 487 1.93 -41.05 0.73
C ALA A 487 1.71 -42.24 1.68
N LEU A 488 1.14 -41.99 2.86
CA LEU A 488 0.77 -43.05 3.81
C LEU A 488 -0.22 -44.06 3.21
N ARG A 489 -1.22 -43.58 2.47
CA ARG A 489 -2.21 -44.44 1.81
C ARG A 489 -1.59 -45.23 0.64
N ALA A 490 -0.68 -44.62 -0.11
CA ALA A 490 0.06 -45.30 -1.17
C ALA A 490 0.90 -46.46 -0.60
N MET A 491 1.70 -46.19 0.43
CA MET A 491 2.48 -47.22 1.14
C MET A 491 1.59 -48.38 1.62
N ALA A 492 0.44 -48.07 2.20
CA ALA A 492 -0.49 -49.09 2.66
C ALA A 492 -1.08 -49.92 1.51
N ALA A 493 -1.37 -49.29 0.37
CA ALA A 493 -1.82 -50.00 -0.83
C ALA A 493 -0.74 -50.95 -1.37
N ASP A 494 0.53 -50.55 -1.32
CA ASP A 494 1.66 -51.39 -1.74
C ASP A 494 1.84 -52.60 -0.82
N VAL A 495 1.71 -52.41 0.50
CA VAL A 495 1.71 -53.52 1.47
C VAL A 495 0.58 -54.50 1.17
N VAL A 496 -0.64 -54.00 0.90
CA VAL A 496 -1.77 -54.86 0.53
C VAL A 496 -1.48 -55.61 -0.76
N ALA A 497 -0.97 -54.94 -1.80
CA ALA A 497 -0.63 -55.58 -3.07
C ALA A 497 0.42 -56.70 -2.87
N GLY A 498 1.45 -56.46 -2.06
CA GLY A 498 2.46 -57.46 -1.71
C GLY A 498 1.89 -58.68 -0.98
N GLU A 499 0.96 -58.48 -0.03
CA GLU A 499 0.30 -59.60 0.66
C GLU A 499 -0.60 -60.42 -0.26
N ILE A 500 -1.32 -59.77 -1.17
CA ILE A 500 -2.15 -60.48 -2.15
C ILE A 500 -1.27 -61.29 -3.12
N ALA A 501 -0.16 -60.75 -3.60
CA ALA A 501 0.78 -61.50 -4.43
C ALA A 501 1.40 -62.70 -3.70
N ARG A 502 1.72 -62.54 -2.39
CA ARG A 502 2.18 -63.66 -1.54
C ARG A 502 1.12 -64.74 -1.39
N LEU A 503 -0.16 -64.35 -1.23
CA LEU A 503 -1.28 -65.28 -1.15
C LEU A 503 -1.43 -66.08 -2.45
N GLU A 504 -1.34 -65.42 -3.60
CA GLU A 504 -1.40 -66.05 -4.93
C GLU A 504 -0.31 -67.10 -5.11
N GLY A 505 0.93 -66.79 -4.72
CA GLY A 505 2.05 -67.75 -4.79
C GLY A 505 1.89 -68.95 -3.86
N ARG A 506 1.25 -68.79 -2.70
CA ARG A 506 1.07 -69.87 -1.70
C ARG A 506 -0.16 -70.74 -1.95
N LEU A 507 -1.19 -70.20 -2.59
CA LEU A 507 -2.46 -70.86 -2.85
C LEU A 507 -2.85 -70.75 -4.34
N PRO A 508 -2.11 -71.40 -5.25
CA PRO A 508 -2.35 -71.29 -6.69
C PRO A 508 -3.69 -71.90 -7.13
N GLY A 509 -4.31 -72.77 -6.32
CA GLY A 509 -5.61 -73.40 -6.59
C GLY A 509 -6.83 -72.64 -6.08
N LEU A 510 -6.65 -71.41 -5.57
CA LEU A 510 -7.76 -70.60 -5.06
C LEU A 510 -8.61 -70.06 -6.23
N ASP A 511 -9.94 -70.24 -6.15
CA ASP A 511 -10.88 -69.68 -7.13
C ASP A 511 -10.84 -68.13 -7.13
N ASP A 512 -11.01 -67.54 -8.32
CA ASP A 512 -10.93 -66.09 -8.57
C ASP A 512 -11.95 -65.32 -7.74
N LYS A 513 -13.14 -65.89 -7.53
CA LYS A 513 -14.19 -65.31 -6.70
C LYS A 513 -13.77 -65.19 -5.24
N HIS A 514 -13.15 -66.24 -4.69
CA HIS A 514 -12.64 -66.23 -3.32
C HIS A 514 -11.44 -65.29 -3.19
N ARG A 515 -10.57 -65.22 -4.21
CA ARG A 515 -9.46 -64.27 -4.24
C ARG A 515 -9.94 -62.81 -4.21
N GLY A 516 -10.99 -62.51 -4.97
CA GLY A 516 -11.64 -61.20 -4.98
C GLY A 516 -12.19 -60.80 -3.60
N GLU A 517 -12.89 -61.72 -2.93
CA GLU A 517 -13.46 -61.46 -1.60
C GLU A 517 -12.38 -61.23 -0.54
N ILE A 518 -11.30 -62.02 -0.57
CA ILE A 518 -10.15 -61.84 0.34
C ILE A 518 -9.48 -60.49 0.09
N THR A 519 -9.22 -60.15 -1.18
CA THR A 519 -8.62 -58.85 -1.56
C THR A 519 -9.48 -57.68 -1.06
N GLN A 520 -10.80 -57.75 -1.26
CA GLN A 520 -11.70 -56.68 -0.82
C GLN A 520 -11.82 -56.61 0.70
N THR A 521 -11.68 -57.74 1.40
CA THR A 521 -11.66 -57.79 2.87
C THR A 521 -10.40 -57.12 3.41
N VAL A 522 -9.23 -57.46 2.88
CA VAL A 522 -7.95 -56.85 3.30
C VAL A 522 -7.95 -55.34 3.04
N ARG A 523 -8.38 -54.90 1.85
CA ARG A 523 -8.52 -53.46 1.54
C ARG A 523 -9.45 -52.75 2.53
N ARG A 524 -10.64 -53.30 2.80
CA ARG A 524 -11.58 -52.72 3.78
C ARG A 524 -10.99 -52.61 5.18
N VAL A 525 -10.18 -53.58 5.62
CA VAL A 525 -9.53 -53.53 6.93
C VAL A 525 -8.51 -52.39 6.97
N VAL A 526 -7.64 -52.29 5.97
CA VAL A 526 -6.63 -51.22 5.89
C VAL A 526 -7.28 -49.84 5.78
N ASP A 527 -8.29 -49.68 4.93
CA ASP A 527 -9.03 -48.42 4.80
C ASP A 527 -9.66 -47.98 6.12
N LYS A 528 -10.27 -48.92 6.87
CA LYS A 528 -10.83 -48.64 8.20
C LYS A 528 -9.76 -48.26 9.23
N LEU A 529 -8.59 -48.91 9.19
CA LEU A 529 -7.49 -48.60 10.10
C LEU A 529 -6.87 -47.23 9.82
N LEU A 530 -6.81 -46.80 8.55
CA LEU A 530 -6.20 -45.52 8.16
C LEU A 530 -7.18 -44.35 8.17
N HIS A 531 -8.49 -44.59 8.09
CA HIS A 531 -9.49 -43.52 8.06
C HIS A 531 -9.40 -42.60 9.30
N ALA A 532 -9.51 -43.15 10.51
CA ALA A 532 -9.52 -42.34 11.72
C ALA A 532 -8.18 -41.59 11.99
N PRO A 533 -7.00 -42.23 11.86
CA PRO A 533 -5.72 -41.52 12.03
C PRO A 533 -5.51 -40.41 10.99
N THR A 534 -5.86 -40.64 9.72
CA THR A 534 -5.67 -39.63 8.67
C THR A 534 -6.57 -38.41 8.85
N VAL A 535 -7.82 -38.61 9.27
CA VAL A 535 -8.73 -37.51 9.63
C VAL A 535 -8.24 -36.77 10.87
N ARG A 536 -7.81 -37.49 11.90
CA ARG A 536 -7.39 -36.88 13.17
C ARG A 536 -6.13 -36.05 13.02
N VAL A 537 -5.17 -36.50 12.20
CA VAL A 537 -3.94 -35.73 11.92
C VAL A 537 -4.27 -34.44 11.17
N LYS A 538 -5.17 -34.45 10.19
CA LYS A 538 -5.62 -33.21 9.52
C LYS A 538 -6.28 -32.22 10.49
N GLN A 539 -7.07 -32.72 11.45
CA GLN A 539 -7.69 -31.87 12.48
C GLN A 539 -6.65 -31.28 13.44
N LEU A 540 -5.76 -32.12 13.99
CA LEU A 540 -4.73 -31.71 14.94
C LEU A 540 -3.71 -30.75 14.31
N ALA A 541 -3.52 -30.82 13.00
CA ALA A 541 -2.67 -29.89 12.27
C ALA A 541 -3.24 -28.49 12.12
N ALA A 542 -4.56 -28.39 12.06
CA ALA A 542 -5.24 -27.10 11.97
C ALA A 542 -5.07 -26.31 13.29
N GLU A 543 -4.84 -27.00 14.41
CA GLU A 543 -4.61 -26.41 15.73
C GLU A 543 -3.21 -25.76 15.85
N PRO A 544 -3.06 -24.69 16.66
CA PRO A 544 -1.76 -24.07 16.93
C PRO A 544 -0.77 -25.09 17.54
N GLY A 545 0.43 -25.19 16.97
CA GLY A 545 1.45 -26.18 17.37
C GLY A 545 1.37 -27.52 16.63
N GLY A 546 0.43 -27.68 15.68
CA GLY A 546 0.22 -28.91 14.92
C GLY A 546 1.28 -29.26 13.86
N ALA A 547 2.30 -28.41 13.66
CA ALA A 547 3.36 -28.62 12.66
C ALA A 547 4.12 -29.94 12.86
N GLY A 548 4.29 -30.38 14.11
CA GLY A 548 5.01 -31.62 14.44
C GLY A 548 4.26 -32.91 14.07
N TYR A 549 2.96 -32.85 13.75
CA TYR A 549 2.20 -34.07 13.42
C TYR A 549 2.54 -34.62 12.03
N ALA A 550 2.92 -33.76 11.09
CA ALA A 550 3.40 -34.19 9.78
C ALA A 550 4.69 -35.00 9.91
N ASP A 551 5.64 -34.47 10.70
CA ASP A 551 6.93 -35.12 10.94
C ASP A 551 6.76 -36.39 11.76
N ALA A 552 5.89 -36.38 12.78
CA ALA A 552 5.55 -37.57 13.52
C ALA A 552 4.99 -38.69 12.61
N LEU A 553 4.12 -38.38 11.65
CA LEU A 553 3.65 -39.36 10.67
C LEU A 553 4.77 -39.89 9.78
N ARG A 554 5.66 -39.01 9.30
CA ARG A 554 6.81 -39.42 8.48
C ARG A 554 7.72 -40.36 9.25
N THR A 555 8.02 -40.05 10.51
CA THR A 555 8.86 -40.90 11.37
C THR A 555 8.18 -42.20 11.76
N LEU A 556 6.90 -42.17 12.12
CA LEU A 556 6.18 -43.38 12.58
C LEU A 556 5.98 -44.41 11.47
N PHE A 557 5.88 -43.97 10.22
CA PHE A 557 5.60 -44.83 9.07
C PHE A 557 6.75 -44.90 8.06
N ASP A 558 7.92 -44.35 8.40
CA ASP A 558 9.12 -44.32 7.55
C ASP A 558 8.83 -43.86 6.11
N LEU A 559 8.06 -42.78 5.98
CA LEU A 559 7.63 -42.25 4.69
C LEU A 559 8.79 -41.50 4.04
N ASP A 560 9.28 -42.02 2.91
CA ASP A 560 10.35 -41.41 2.14
C ASP A 560 9.99 -39.99 1.64
N GLN A 561 10.92 -39.05 1.80
CA GLN A 561 10.77 -37.66 1.38
C GLN A 561 10.60 -37.54 -0.14
N GLU A 562 11.22 -38.42 -0.93
CA GLU A 562 11.04 -38.42 -2.39
C GLU A 562 9.61 -38.83 -2.79
N THR A 563 9.01 -39.78 -2.05
CA THR A 563 7.64 -40.23 -2.29
C THR A 563 6.63 -39.12 -1.98
N VAL A 564 6.82 -38.40 -0.87
CA VAL A 564 5.96 -37.26 -0.50
C VAL A 564 6.13 -36.09 -1.48
N ALA A 565 7.35 -35.82 -1.93
CA ALA A 565 7.64 -34.78 -2.92
C ALA A 565 7.05 -35.11 -4.30
N ALA A 566 7.10 -36.38 -4.72
CA ALA A 566 6.49 -36.84 -5.97
C ALA A 566 4.96 -36.67 -5.96
N VAL A 567 4.30 -36.97 -4.85
CA VAL A 567 2.86 -36.76 -4.67
C VAL A 567 2.50 -35.27 -4.70
N SER A 568 3.30 -34.42 -4.06
CA SER A 568 3.08 -32.97 -4.05
C SER A 568 3.16 -32.39 -5.47
N ARG A 569 4.20 -32.74 -6.23
CA ARG A 569 4.35 -32.32 -7.64
C ARG A 569 3.22 -32.83 -8.55
N ALA A 570 2.71 -34.04 -8.28
CA ALA A 570 1.60 -34.61 -9.04
C ALA A 570 0.28 -33.86 -8.76
N GLU A 571 0.01 -33.48 -7.51
CA GLU A 571 -1.15 -32.64 -7.16
C GLU A 571 -1.07 -31.26 -7.85
N ASP A 572 0.08 -30.60 -7.85
CA ASP A 572 0.28 -29.29 -8.48
C ASP A 572 0.04 -29.33 -10.00
N SER A 573 0.46 -30.41 -10.68
CA SER A 573 0.20 -30.60 -12.11
C SER A 573 -1.27 -30.86 -12.45
N SER A 574 -2.04 -31.40 -11.49
CA SER A 574 -3.45 -31.74 -11.66
C SER A 574 -4.37 -30.55 -11.41
N SER A 575 -4.02 -29.65 -10.47
CA SER A 575 -4.77 -28.41 -10.26
C SER A 575 -4.59 -27.43 -11.41
N SER A 576 -3.37 -27.31 -11.97
CA SER A 576 -3.08 -26.49 -13.15
C SER A 576 -3.94 -26.86 -14.37
N LYS A 577 -4.25 -28.15 -14.56
CA LYS A 577 -5.16 -28.62 -15.63
C LYS A 577 -6.63 -28.27 -15.37
N ASN A 578 -7.09 -28.38 -14.12
CA ASN A 578 -8.47 -28.06 -13.76
C ASN A 578 -8.75 -26.54 -13.84
N ASP A 579 -7.77 -25.69 -13.52
CA ASP A 579 -7.89 -24.24 -13.66
C ASP A 579 -7.91 -23.80 -15.13
N ALA A 580 -7.20 -24.51 -16.01
CA ALA A 580 -7.27 -24.30 -17.46
C ALA A 580 -8.65 -24.71 -18.04
N GLU A 581 -9.25 -25.78 -17.52
CA GLU A 581 -10.58 -26.25 -17.95
C GLU A 581 -11.72 -25.32 -17.50
N ASN A 582 -11.61 -24.72 -16.32
CA ASN A 582 -12.61 -23.77 -15.81
C ASN A 582 -12.57 -22.39 -16.51
N ARG A 583 -11.44 -22.03 -17.14
CA ARG A 583 -11.31 -20.79 -17.95
C ARG A 583 -12.00 -20.88 -19.32
N GLY A 584 -12.38 -22.07 -19.78
CA GLY A 584 -13.09 -22.29 -21.06
C GLY A 584 -14.61 -22.14 -20.98
N ARG A 585 -15.17 -21.88 -19.79
CA ARG A 585 -16.61 -21.72 -19.54
C ARG A 585 -16.89 -20.50 -18.66
N SER A 586 -16.66 -19.30 -19.17
CA SER A 586 -17.30 -18.05 -18.69
C SER A 586 -17.32 -17.03 -19.80
#